data_AF-A0A2J8AEF5-F1
#
_entry.id   AF-A0A2J8AEF5-F1
#
_cell.length_a   1.000
_cell.length_b   1.000
_cell.length_c   1.000
_cell.angle_alpha   90.00
_cell.angle_beta   90.00
_cell.angle_gamma   90.00
#
_symmetry.space_group_name_H-M   'P 1'
#
loop_
_entity.id
_entity.type
_entity.pdbx_description
1 polymer ?
#
loop_
_entity_poly.entity_id
_entity_poly.type
_entity_poly.pdbx_seq_one_letter_code
_entity_poly.pdbx_strand_id
1 'polypeptide(L)'
;MYMSWLSSTEPGTCCEERYDIDMTKCIYCGFCQEACPVDAVVEGPNFEFSTETREELLYDKQKLLENGDRWETEIANNLRTESLYR
;
A
#
# COMPACT_ATOMS: atom_id res chain seq x y z
N MET A 1 1.33 -4.22 2.48
CA MET A 1 1.32 -2.79 2.15
C MET A 1 1.22 -2.64 0.65
N TYR A 2 0.21 -1.93 0.17
CA TYR A 2 -0.02 -1.68 -1.26
C TYR A 2 -0.56 -0.28 -1.48
N MET A 3 -0.36 0.22 -2.68
CA MET A 3 -0.99 1.47 -3.12
C MET A 3 -2.19 1.11 -4.00
N SER A 4 -3.40 1.51 -3.58
CA SER A 4 -4.66 1.19 -4.30
C SER A 4 -5.01 2.24 -5.36
N TRP A 5 -4.40 3.43 -5.32
CA TRP A 5 -4.81 4.50 -6.23
C TRP A 5 -4.28 4.33 -7.66
N LEU A 6 -5.21 3.90 -8.52
CA LEU A 6 -5.26 4.07 -9.98
C LEU A 6 -4.81 5.49 -10.38
N SER A 7 -3.85 5.56 -11.30
CA SER A 7 -3.68 6.65 -12.27
C SER A 7 -4.91 7.57 -12.49
N SER A 8 -5.11 8.62 -11.68
CA SER A 8 -5.83 9.82 -12.14
C SER A 8 -4.92 11.03 -12.03
N THR A 9 -4.53 11.51 -13.20
CA THR A 9 -4.19 12.89 -13.49
C THR A 9 -5.36 13.80 -13.13
N GLU A 10 -5.53 14.12 -11.85
CA GLU A 10 -6.33 15.26 -11.41
C GLU A 10 -5.37 16.39 -11.01
N PRO A 11 -5.46 17.59 -11.61
CA PRO A 11 -4.56 18.70 -11.31
C PRO A 11 -4.90 19.28 -9.93
N GLY A 12 -4.38 18.66 -8.87
CA GLY A 12 -4.62 19.08 -7.49
C GLY A 12 -4.20 18.06 -6.43
N THR A 13 -3.98 16.80 -6.80
CA THR A 13 -3.39 15.79 -5.91
C THR A 13 -1.88 15.76 -6.10
N CYS A 14 -1.13 15.80 -5.00
CA CYS A 14 0.32 15.70 -5.03
C CYS A 14 0.69 14.27 -5.47
N CYS A 15 0.93 14.09 -6.76
CA CYS A 15 1.50 12.85 -7.28
C CYS A 15 2.95 12.78 -6.81
N GLU A 16 3.21 12.15 -5.67
CA GLU A 16 4.58 11.99 -5.18
C GLU A 16 5.41 11.28 -6.26
N GLU A 17 6.51 11.91 -6.70
CA GLU A 17 7.40 11.36 -7.72
C GLU A 17 8.12 10.10 -7.21
N ARG A 18 8.31 10.00 -5.90
CA ARG A 18 8.95 8.86 -5.24
C ARG A 18 8.17 8.43 -4.01
N TYR A 19 7.98 7.13 -3.87
CA TYR A 19 7.34 6.53 -2.70
C TYR A 19 7.98 5.18 -2.47
N ASP A 20 8.94 5.15 -1.55
CA ASP A 20 9.80 3.98 -1.30
C ASP A 20 9.59 3.53 0.15
N ILE A 21 9.23 2.26 0.34
CA ILE A 21 9.03 1.67 1.66
C ILE A 21 10.11 0.62 1.89
N ASP A 22 10.85 0.80 2.97
CA ASP A 22 11.80 -0.20 3.46
C ASP A 22 11.07 -1.19 4.39
N MET A 23 10.74 -2.37 3.87
CA MET A 23 10.03 -3.41 4.64
C MET A 23 10.88 -3.96 5.79
N THR A 24 12.20 -3.78 5.77
CA THR A 24 13.06 -4.20 6.89
C THR A 24 13.00 -3.26 8.09
N LYS A 25 12.59 -2.01 7.85
CA LYS A 25 12.36 -1.00 8.90
C LYS A 25 10.89 -0.87 9.28
N CYS A 26 9.98 -1.26 8.38
CA CYS A 26 8.56 -1.27 8.65
C CYS A 26 8.25 -2.23 9.81
N ILE A 27 7.47 -1.77 10.78
CA ILE A 27 7.03 -2.59 11.92
C ILE A 27 5.58 -3.09 11.78
N TYR A 28 4.95 -2.88 10.61
CA TYR A 28 3.60 -3.35 10.31
C TYR A 28 2.55 -2.89 11.35
N CYS A 29 2.59 -1.61 11.71
CA CYS A 29 1.69 -1.05 12.73
C CYS A 29 0.35 -0.52 12.18
N GLY A 30 0.11 -0.55 10.86
CA GLY A 30 -1.11 -0.02 10.24
C GLY A 30 -1.26 1.52 10.25
N PHE A 31 -0.37 2.29 10.90
CA PHE A 31 -0.54 3.75 11.02
C PHE A 31 -0.53 4.49 9.69
N CYS A 32 0.17 3.97 8.67
CA CYS A 32 0.17 4.56 7.34
C CYS A 32 -1.21 4.49 6.67
N GLN A 33 -1.98 3.42 6.92
CA GLN A 33 -3.35 3.29 6.44
C GLN A 33 -4.22 4.36 7.13
N GLU A 34 -4.20 4.41 8.46
CA GLU A 34 -5.01 5.36 9.23
C GLU A 34 -4.67 6.83 8.98
N ALA A 35 -3.39 7.14 8.76
CA ALA A 35 -2.96 8.51 8.48
C ALA A 35 -3.33 8.99 7.07
N CYS A 36 -3.64 8.08 6.14
CA CYS A 36 -3.92 8.46 4.76
C CYS A 36 -5.35 8.99 4.62
N PRO A 37 -5.55 10.26 4.21
CA PRO A 37 -6.89 10.85 4.12
C PRO A 37 -7.74 10.31 2.95
N VAL A 38 -7.12 9.56 2.04
CA VAL A 38 -7.73 9.08 0.79
C VAL A 38 -7.54 7.58 0.58
N ASP A 39 -7.04 6.86 1.59
CA ASP A 39 -6.75 5.42 1.52
C ASP A 39 -5.84 5.02 0.35
N ALA A 40 -4.87 5.89 0.01
CA ALA A 40 -3.92 5.62 -1.06
C ALA A 40 -2.93 4.50 -0.71
N VAL A 41 -2.60 4.30 0.57
CA VAL A 41 -1.76 3.21 1.06
C VAL A 41 -2.54 2.41 2.10
N VAL A 42 -2.58 1.10 1.94
CA VAL A 42 -3.36 0.19 2.78
C VAL A 42 -2.54 -1.07 3.05
N GLU A 43 -2.72 -1.68 4.23
CA GLU A 43 -2.03 -2.91 4.60
C GLU A 43 -2.75 -4.14 4.05
N GLY A 44 -1.97 -5.09 3.54
CA GLY A 44 -2.50 -6.21 2.77
C GLY A 44 -2.66 -7.50 3.51
N PRO A 45 -3.54 -8.40 3.02
CA PRO A 45 -3.66 -9.74 3.60
C PRO A 45 -2.43 -10.59 3.30
N ASN A 46 -1.58 -10.19 2.34
CA ASN A 46 -0.37 -10.94 2.01
C ASN A 46 0.71 -10.77 3.09
N PHE A 47 0.93 -11.83 3.87
CA PHE A 47 2.02 -11.96 4.85
C PHE A 47 3.18 -12.83 4.36
N GLU A 48 2.98 -13.59 3.27
CA GLU A 48 3.98 -14.52 2.72
C GLU A 48 4.81 -13.86 1.61
N PHE A 49 5.75 -13.00 2.00
CA PHE A 49 6.65 -12.31 1.07
C PHE A 49 8.12 -12.41 1.49
N SER A 50 8.51 -13.50 2.13
CA SER A 50 9.92 -13.75 2.48
C SER A 50 10.77 -13.84 1.22
N THR A 51 11.84 -13.05 1.17
CA THR A 51 12.81 -13.01 0.07
C THR A 51 14.20 -13.37 0.58
N GLU A 52 15.08 -13.78 -0.35
CA GLU A 52 16.45 -14.18 -0.04
C GLU A 52 17.39 -12.99 0.15
N THR A 53 17.12 -11.86 -0.51
CA THR A 53 17.94 -10.65 -0.46
C THR A 53 17.21 -9.51 0.26
N ARG A 54 17.99 -8.61 0.86
CA ARG A 54 17.47 -7.42 1.56
C ARG A 54 16.95 -6.38 0.58
N GLU A 55 17.61 -6.28 -0.57
CA GLU A 55 17.30 -5.32 -1.62
C GLU A 55 15.89 -5.58 -2.19
N GLU A 56 15.44 -6.83 -2.22
CA GLU A 56 14.07 -7.17 -2.61
C GLU A 56 13.00 -6.71 -1.62
N LEU A 57 13.35 -6.46 -0.36
CA LEU A 57 12.48 -5.91 0.68
C LEU A 57 12.41 -4.38 0.65
N LEU A 58 13.18 -3.72 -0.22
CA LEU A 58 13.00 -2.32 -0.55
C LEU A 58 11.94 -2.22 -1.64
N TYR A 59 10.79 -1.67 -1.30
CA TYR A 59 9.65 -1.59 -2.19
C TYR A 59 9.58 -0.21 -2.81
N ASP A 60 9.86 -0.13 -4.11
CA ASP A 60 9.63 1.07 -4.91
C ASP A 60 8.14 1.26 -5.19
N LYS A 61 7.76 2.48 -5.56
CA LYS A 61 6.40 2.86 -5.95
C LYS A 61 5.75 1.86 -6.92
N GLN A 62 6.50 1.44 -7.95
CA GLN A 62 5.97 0.51 -8.96
C GLN A 62 5.60 -0.84 -8.36
N LYS A 63 6.45 -1.39 -7.49
CA LYS A 63 6.21 -2.67 -6.82
C LYS A 63 5.01 -2.59 -5.88
N LEU A 64 4.79 -1.45 -5.24
CA LEU A 64 3.62 -1.20 -4.38
C LEU A 64 2.32 -1.12 -5.17
N LEU A 65 2.35 -0.54 -6.37
CA LEU A 65 1.20 -0.51 -7.28
C LEU A 65 0.89 -1.90 -7.84
N GLU A 66 1.90 -2.64 -8.29
CA GLU A 66 1.75 -4.02 -8.76
C GLU A 66 1.14 -4.94 -7.68
N ASN A 67 1.52 -4.74 -6.42
CA ASN A 67 0.91 -5.45 -5.31
C ASN A 67 -0.54 -5.01 -5.05
N GLY A 68 -0.88 -3.74 -5.26
CA GLY A 68 -2.26 -3.26 -5.20
C GLY A 68 -3.13 -3.94 -6.25
N ASP A 69 -2.72 -3.86 -7.51
CA ASP A 69 -3.44 -4.46 -8.65
C ASP A 69 -3.70 -5.97 -8.46
N ARG A 70 -2.75 -6.70 -7.87
CA ARG A 70 -2.89 -8.13 -7.61
C ARG A 70 -3.95 -8.46 -6.56
N TRP A 71 -4.07 -7.65 -5.51
CA TRP A 71 -4.90 -7.96 -4.35
C TRP A 71 -6.18 -7.13 -4.29
N GLU A 72 -6.37 -6.16 -5.18
CA GLU A 72 -7.45 -5.15 -5.19
C GLU A 72 -8.82 -5.65 -4.74
N THR A 73 -9.22 -6.85 -5.18
CA THR A 73 -10.51 -7.44 -4.80
C THR A 73 -10.61 -7.73 -3.30
N GLU A 74 -9.59 -8.33 -2.70
CA GLU A 74 -9.56 -8.63 -1.27
C GLU A 74 -9.43 -7.35 -0.44
N ILE A 75 -8.60 -6.42 -0.90
CA ILE A 75 -8.40 -5.09 -0.29
C ILE A 75 -9.74 -4.36 -0.17
N ALA A 76 -10.47 -4.27 -1.29
CA ALA A 76 -11.76 -3.59 -1.33
C ALA A 76 -12.78 -4.24 -0.39
N ASN A 77 -12.77 -5.57 -0.27
CA ASN A 77 -13.65 -6.28 0.66
C ASN A 77 -13.30 -6.01 2.13
N ASN A 78 -12.01 -5.97 2.46
CA ASN A 78 -11.54 -5.67 3.81
C ASN A 78 -11.87 -4.24 4.19
N LEU A 79 -11.56 -3.26 3.32
CA LEU A 79 -11.89 -1.84 3.55
C LEU A 79 -13.39 -1.61 3.74
N ARG A 80 -14.25 -2.28 2.97
CA ARG A 80 -15.70 -2.20 3.16
C ARG A 80 -16.14 -2.69 4.53
N THR A 81 -15.50 -3.73 5.05
CA THR A 81 -15.80 -4.29 6.38
C THR A 81 -15.25 -3.40 7.49
N GLU A 82 -14.04 -2.88 7.32
CA GLU A 82 -13.35 -2.04 8.30
C GLU A 82 -13.92 -0.62 8.39
N SER A 83 -14.53 -0.10 7.31
CA SER A 83 -15.17 1.23 7.27
C SER A 83 -16.21 1.49 8.36
N LEU A 84 -16.74 0.44 9.00
CA LEU A 84 -17.69 0.55 10.11
C LEU A 84 -17.04 0.91 11.45
N TYR A 85 -15.73 0.69 11.59
CA TYR A 85 -14.99 0.82 12.85
C TYR A 85 -13.84 1.85 12.76
N ARG A 86 -13.81 2.63 11.67
CA ARG A 86 -12.82 3.66 11.37
C ARG A 86 -13.46 5.03 11.42
#